data_AF-A0A0R2PSI8-F1
#
_entry.id   AF-A0A0R2PSI8-F1
#
_cell.length_a   1.000
_cell.length_b   1.000
_cell.length_c   1.000
_cell.angle_alpha   90.00
_cell.angle_beta   90.00
_cell.angle_gamma   90.00
#
_symmetry.space_group_name_H-M   'P 1'
#
loop_
_entity.id
_entity.type
_entity.pdbx_description
1 polymer ?
#
loop_
_entity_poly.entity_id
_entity_poly.type
_entity_poly.pdbx_seq_one_letter_code
_entity_poly.pdbx_strand_id
1 'polypeptide(L)' 'MSGNLGGWTGLIVLVVVLLLFGAPKLPALAKSLGQSLKIFKSEVRPTDSKDQEESSSKSKDQDSSSA' A
#
# COMPACT_ATOMS: atom_id res chain seq x y z
N MET A 1 11.21 5.50 33.69
CA MET A 1 10.84 4.10 33.40
C MET A 1 9.94 4.08 32.17
N SER A 2 10.50 4.44 31.00
CA SER A 2 9.72 4.87 29.82
C SER A 2 10.27 4.29 28.53
N GLY A 3 10.64 3.01 28.55
CA GLY A 3 11.31 2.36 27.41
C GLY A 3 10.69 1.01 27.12
N ASN A 4 9.59 1.00 26.34
CA ASN A 4 9.21 -0.07 25.39
C ASN A 4 7.74 -0.05 24.92
N LEU A 5 6.90 0.91 25.36
CA LEU A 5 5.45 0.85 25.10
C LEU A 5 5.02 1.01 23.63
N GLY A 6 5.88 1.55 22.76
CA GLY A 6 5.50 1.84 21.37
C GLY A 6 5.78 0.71 20.37
N GLY A 7 6.97 0.11 20.44
CA GLY A 7 7.45 -0.79 19.38
C GLY A 7 6.79 -2.16 19.38
N TRP A 8 6.72 -2.81 20.54
CA TRP A 8 6.19 -4.17 20.65
C TRP A 8 4.67 -4.23 20.53
N THR A 9 3.96 -3.23 21.08
CA THR A 9 2.50 -3.11 20.97
C THR A 9 2.05 -3.03 19.52
N GLY A 10 2.69 -2.18 18.70
CA GLY A 10 2.36 -2.06 17.28
C GLY A 10 2.53 -3.36 16.51
N LEU A 11 3.61 -4.11 16.82
CA LEU A 11 3.89 -5.40 16.18
C LEU A 11 2.83 -6.46 16.55
N ILE A 12 2.42 -6.51 17.82
CA ILE A 12 1.36 -7.42 18.29
C ILE A 12 0.02 -7.12 17.61
N VAL A 13 -0.35 -5.84 17.52
CA VAL A 13 -1.59 -5.43 16.83
C VAL A 13 -1.54 -5.83 15.35
N LEU A 14 -0.40 -5.64 14.68
CA LEU A 14 -0.23 -6.05 13.28
C LEU A 14 -0.46 -7.56 13.10
N VAL A 15 0.08 -8.38 14.00
CA VAL A 15 -0.10 -9.85 13.98
C VAL A 15 -1.57 -10.22 14.20
N VAL A 16 -2.27 -9.58 15.14
CA VAL A 16 -3.71 -9.82 15.37
C VAL A 16 -4.54 -9.47 14.15
N VAL A 17 -4.27 -8.33 13.51
CA VAL A 17 -4.95 -7.93 12.26
C VAL A 17 -4.66 -8.93 11.14
N LEU A 18 -3.42 -9.40 11.00
CA LEU A 18 -3.06 -10.44 10.02
C LEU A 18 -3.75 -11.78 10.29
N LEU A 19 -4.00 -12.15 11.55
CA LEU A 19 -4.75 -13.36 11.90
C LEU A 19 -6.25 -13.23 11.59
N LEU A 20 -6.85 -12.06 11.84
CA LEU A 20 -8.27 -11.82 11.60
C LEU A 20 -8.59 -11.62 10.11
N PHE A 21 -7.76 -10.84 9.40
CA PHE A 21 -7.97 -10.51 8.00
C PHE A 21 -7.25 -11.49 7.06
N GLY A 22 -6.15 -12.10 7.49
CA GLY A 22 -5.29 -12.92 6.63
C GLY A 22 -4.32 -12.10 5.79
N ALA A 23 -3.14 -12.68 5.52
CA ALA A 23 -2.10 -12.07 4.69
C ALA A 23 -2.56 -11.56 3.29
N PRO A 24 -3.46 -12.23 2.54
CA PRO A 24 -3.85 -11.75 1.22
C PRO A 24 -4.92 -10.63 1.24
N LYS A 25 -5.63 -10.41 2.34
CA LYS A 25 -6.73 -9.41 2.39
C LYS A 25 -6.24 -7.99 2.66
N LEU A 26 -5.19 -7.81 3.47
CA LEU A 26 -4.56 -6.50 3.68
C LEU A 26 -4.04 -5.84 2.39
N PRO A 27 -3.28 -6.52 1.50
CA PRO A 27 -2.80 -5.92 0.26
C PRO A 27 -3.94 -5.65 -0.73
N ALA A 28 -5.00 -6.49 -0.74
CA ALA A 28 -6.18 -6.27 -1.58
C ALA A 28 -6.95 -5.01 -1.17
N LEU A 29 -7.20 -4.83 0.14
CA LEU A 29 -7.83 -3.62 0.67
C LEU A 29 -6.98 -2.39 0.41
N ALA A 30 -5.67 -2.45 0.66
CA ALA A 30 -4.74 -1.36 0.39
C ALA A 30 -4.71 -0.97 -1.11
N LYS A 31 -4.75 -1.95 -2.03
CA LYS A 31 -4.86 -1.68 -3.48
C LYS A 31 -6.15 -0.93 -3.81
N SER A 32 -7.29 -1.38 -3.31
CA SER A 32 -8.60 -0.75 -3.59
C SER A 32 -8.72 0.68 -3.02
N LEU A 33 -8.23 0.89 -1.80
CA LEU A 33 -8.17 2.21 -1.17
C LEU A 33 -7.16 3.11 -1.87
N GLY A 34 -6.00 2.56 -2.26
CA GLY A 34 -4.97 3.29 -3.01
C GLY A 34 -5.45 3.77 -4.38
N GLN A 35 -6.23 2.95 -5.10
CA GLN A 35 -6.84 3.39 -6.36
C GLN A 35 -7.87 4.50 -6.14
N SER A 36 -8.72 4.38 -5.11
CA SER A 36 -9.71 5.41 -4.77
C SER A 36 -9.04 6.74 -4.36
N LEU A 37 -7.98 6.66 -3.55
CA LEU A 37 -7.18 7.82 -3.14
C LEU A 37 -6.39 8.42 -4.30
N LYS A 38 -5.92 7.61 -5.26
CA LYS A 38 -5.23 8.10 -6.46
C LYS A 38 -6.16 8.93 -7.32
N ILE A 39 -7.37 8.45 -7.58
CA ILE A 39 -8.40 9.17 -8.34
C ILE A 39 -8.76 10.47 -7.63
N PHE A 40 -9.07 10.39 -6.33
CA PHE A 40 -9.38 11.56 -5.52
C PHE A 40 -8.22 12.58 -5.50
N LYS A 41 -6.97 12.13 -5.35
CA LYS A 41 -5.81 13.01 -5.40
C LYS A 41 -5.63 13.63 -6.78
N SER A 42 -5.85 12.89 -7.87
CA SER A 42 -5.71 13.40 -9.24
C SER A 42 -6.76 14.45 -9.58
N GLU A 43 -7.98 14.34 -9.06
CA GLU A 43 -9.03 15.34 -9.25
C GLU A 43 -8.85 16.57 -8.36
N VAL A 44 -8.31 16.39 -7.16
CA VAL A 44 -8.15 17.46 -6.16
C VAL A 44 -6.81 18.20 -6.32
N ARG A 45 -5.84 17.68 -7.09
CA ARG A 45 -4.60 18.41 -7.43
C ARG A 45 -4.90 19.42 -8.56
N PRO A 46 -4.83 20.73 -8.30
CA PRO A 46 -4.95 21.76 -9.33
C PRO A 46 -3.78 21.66 -10.32
N THR A 47 -4.01 22.12 -11.54
CA THR A 47 -3.20 21.98 -12.76
C THR A 47 -1.72 22.42 -12.69
N ASP A 48 -1.28 23.00 -11.57
CA ASP A 48 0.05 23.61 -11.39
C ASP A 48 1.13 22.67 -10.82
N SER A 49 0.79 21.41 -10.52
CA SER A 49 1.75 20.41 -10.04
C SER A 49 1.77 19.18 -10.94
N LYS A 50 2.01 19.40 -12.23
CA LYS A 50 2.52 18.35 -13.12
C LYS A 50 4.00 18.22 -12.85
N ASP A 51 4.36 17.38 -11.89
CA ASP A 51 5.57 16.57 -11.84
C ASP A 51 5.62 15.93 -10.46
N GLN A 52 6.01 14.66 -10.40
CA GLN A 52 6.09 13.79 -9.21
C GLN A 52 4.79 13.05 -8.88
N GLU A 53 4.60 11.91 -9.55
CA GLU A 53 4.34 10.60 -8.89
C GLU A 53 4.18 9.50 -9.96
N GLU A 54 5.23 9.29 -10.77
CA GLU A 54 5.51 7.99 -11.40
C GLU A 54 6.50 7.25 -10.49
N SER A 55 5.99 6.45 -9.55
CA SER A 55 6.73 5.33 -8.98
C SER A 55 5.80 4.46 -8.15
N SER A 56 5.34 3.36 -8.75
CA SER A 56 5.74 2.03 -8.30
C SER A 56 4.86 0.96 -8.94
N SER A 57 5.49 -0.18 -9.20
CA SER A 57 4.93 -1.42 -9.76
C SER A 57 4.92 -1.51 -11.29
N LYS A 58 6.12 -1.41 -11.87
CA LYS A 58 6.52 -2.28 -12.97
C LYS A 58 7.09 -3.57 -12.36
N SER A 59 6.23 -4.57 -12.18
CA SER A 59 6.63 -5.95 -11.88
C SER A 59 5.95 -6.80 -12.95
N LYS A 60 6.67 -7.05 -14.05
CA LYS A 60 7.28 -8.35 -14.37
C LYS A 60 6.23 -9.43 -14.66
N ASP A 61 5.56 -9.27 -15.79
CA ASP A 61 5.10 -10.40 -16.61
C ASP A 61 5.82 -10.27 -17.96
N GLN A 62 7.12 -10.59 -17.96
CA GLN A 62 7.76 -11.04 -19.19
C GLN A 62 7.35 -12.49 -19.35
N ASP A 63 6.29 -12.63 -20.12
CA ASP A 63 5.94 -13.76 -20.95
C ASP A 63 7.21 -14.46 -21.47
N SER A 64 7.66 -15.50 -20.76
CA SER A 64 8.57 -16.50 -21.28
C SER A 64 7.78 -17.42 -22.21
N SER A 65 7.31 -16.85 -23.32
CA SER A 65 6.76 -17.58 -24.45
C SER A 65 7.33 -16.96 -25.71
N SER A 66 8.55 -17.37 -26.05
CA SER A 66 9.06 -17.28 -27.42
C SER A 66 10.24 -18.23 -27.60
N ALA A 67 9.99 -19.23 -28.44
CA ALA A 67 10.88 -19.95 -29.36
C ALA A 67 12.09 -20.71 -28.79
#